data_AF-A0A2P4PIH5-F1
#
_entry.id   AF-A0A2P4PIH5-F1
#
_cell.length_a   1.000
_cell.length_b   1.000
_cell.length_c   1.000
_cell.angle_alpha   90.00
_cell.angle_beta   90.00
_cell.angle_gamma   90.00
#
_symmetry.space_group_name_H-M   'P 1'
#
loop_
_entity.id
_entity.type
_entity.pdbx_description
1 polymer ?
#
loop_
_entity_poly.entity_id
_entity_poly.type
_entity_poly.pdbx_seq_one_letter_code
_entity_poly.pdbx_strand_id
1 'polypeptide(L)'
;IQKAEILAEIELFYLLPNQRCWQTWFPEVIHYYTDVDKTRIEIERLIKEGEWDNKEFIKMQEKLLEQLQIKYNPIGNEVILEKVKREIREI
;
A
#
# COMPACT_ATOMS: atom_id res chain seq x y z
N ILE A 1 7.04 6.00 -13.06
CA ILE A 1 8.40 5.42 -13.21
C ILE A 1 8.49 4.11 -12.44
N GLN A 2 8.31 4.12 -11.11
CA GLN A 2 8.41 2.92 -10.26
C GLN A 2 7.63 1.68 -10.73
N LYS A 3 6.34 1.83 -11.12
CA LYS A 3 5.52 0.69 -11.56
C LYS A 3 6.05 -0.02 -12.82
N ALA A 4 6.59 0.75 -13.78
CA ALA A 4 7.11 0.20 -15.03
C ALA A 4 8.46 -0.49 -14.82
N GLU A 5 9.30 0.04 -13.92
CA GLU A 5 10.58 -0.57 -13.53
C GLU A 5 10.37 -1.90 -12.80
N ILE A 6 9.46 -1.93 -11.83
CA ILE A 6 9.10 -3.15 -11.10
C ILE A 6 8.55 -4.21 -12.06
N LEU A 7 7.72 -3.82 -13.03
CA LEU A 7 7.19 -4.74 -14.03
C LEU A 7 8.29 -5.30 -14.94
N ALA A 8 9.20 -4.45 -15.41
CA ALA A 8 10.33 -4.87 -16.23
C ALA A 8 11.28 -5.81 -15.47
N GLU A 9 11.49 -5.59 -14.18
CA GLU A 9 12.29 -6.46 -13.32
C GLU A 9 11.63 -7.84 -13.16
N ILE A 10 10.31 -7.87 -12.90
CA ILE A 10 9.53 -9.13 -12.85
C ILE A 10 9.62 -9.88 -14.18
N GLU A 11 9.42 -9.20 -15.30
CA GLU A 11 9.47 -9.79 -16.65
C GLU A 11 10.84 -10.36 -17.01
N LEU A 12 11.91 -9.67 -16.59
CA LEU A 12 13.28 -10.04 -16.91
C LEU A 12 13.75 -11.24 -16.09
N PHE A 13 13.47 -11.26 -14.79
CA PHE A 13 14.06 -12.23 -13.86
C PHE A 13 13.16 -13.44 -13.56
N TYR A 14 11.84 -13.32 -13.67
CA TYR A 14 10.91 -14.34 -13.18
C TYR A 14 10.09 -15.03 -14.28
N LEU A 15 10.26 -14.65 -15.56
CA LEU A 15 9.53 -15.25 -16.67
C LEU A 15 10.44 -15.88 -17.72
N LEU A 16 10.05 -17.08 -18.16
CA LEU A 16 10.65 -17.72 -19.33
C LEU A 16 10.29 -16.95 -20.61
N PRO A 17 11.15 -16.98 -21.64
CA PRO A 17 10.92 -16.27 -22.90
C PRO A 17 9.54 -16.51 -23.52
N ASN A 18 9.02 -17.73 -23.38
CA ASN A 18 7.73 -18.13 -23.93
C ASN A 18 6.54 -17.52 -23.18
N GLN A 19 6.69 -17.15 -21.90
CA GLN A 19 5.64 -16.53 -21.10
C GLN A 19 5.46 -15.05 -21.49
N ARG A 20 6.54 -14.32 -21.79
CA ARG A 20 6.51 -12.89 -22.16
C ARG A 20 5.67 -12.57 -23.40
N CYS A 21 5.46 -13.54 -24.28
CA CYS A 21 4.72 -13.38 -25.53
C CYS A 21 3.22 -13.72 -25.43
N TRP A 22 2.71 -14.15 -24.27
CA TRP A 22 1.29 -14.47 -24.10
C TRP A 22 0.52 -13.30 -23.51
N GLN A 23 -0.43 -12.69 -24.23
CA GLN A 23 -1.20 -11.54 -23.70
C GLN A 23 -1.92 -11.82 -22.36
N THR A 24 -2.11 -13.10 -22.00
CA THR A 24 -2.75 -13.56 -20.77
C THR A 24 -1.78 -14.03 -19.68
N TRP A 25 -0.46 -13.87 -19.85
CA TRP A 25 0.53 -14.37 -18.89
C TRP A 25 0.47 -13.62 -17.55
N PHE A 26 0.10 -12.34 -17.58
CA PHE A 26 0.01 -11.54 -16.38
C PHE A 26 -1.22 -11.96 -15.57
N PRO A 27 -1.04 -12.41 -14.32
CA PRO A 27 -2.16 -12.82 -13.50
C PRO A 27 -3.04 -11.61 -13.19
N GLU A 28 -4.37 -11.79 -13.29
CA GLU A 28 -5.33 -10.76 -12.88
C GLU A 28 -5.23 -10.46 -11.37
N VAL A 29 -4.84 -11.47 -10.57
CA VAL A 29 -4.66 -11.37 -9.12
C VAL A 29 -3.36 -12.06 -8.70
N ILE A 30 -2.51 -11.37 -7.94
CA ILE A 30 -1.30 -11.93 -7.34
C ILE A 30 -1.54 -12.18 -5.86
N HIS A 31 -1.48 -13.45 -5.43
CA HIS A 31 -1.55 -13.82 -4.03
C HIS A 31 -0.15 -13.81 -3.42
N TYR A 32 0.12 -12.85 -2.52
CA TYR A 32 1.38 -12.81 -1.78
C TYR A 32 1.17 -13.26 -0.34
N TYR A 33 1.99 -14.22 0.11
CA TYR A 33 1.97 -14.63 1.51
C TYR A 33 2.80 -13.65 2.32
N THR A 34 2.16 -13.00 3.30
CA THR A 34 2.85 -12.13 4.24
C THR A 34 2.64 -12.65 5.65
N ASP A 35 3.67 -12.45 6.49
CA ASP A 35 3.55 -12.65 7.92
C ASP A 35 2.68 -11.53 8.51
N VAL A 36 1.70 -11.89 9.33
CA VAL A 36 0.73 -10.95 9.92
C VAL A 36 1.43 -9.86 10.74
N ASP A 37 2.49 -10.21 11.47
CA ASP A 37 3.20 -9.27 12.34
C ASP A 37 4.05 -8.29 11.53
N LYS A 38 4.71 -8.77 10.47
CA LYS A 38 5.46 -7.90 9.55
C LYS A 38 4.53 -6.91 8.86
N THR A 39 3.36 -7.38 8.42
CA THR A 39 2.37 -6.55 7.75
C THR A 39 1.81 -5.47 8.68
N ARG A 40 1.56 -5.79 9.96
CA ARG A 40 1.17 -4.80 10.97
C ARG A 40 2.21 -3.69 11.13
N ILE A 41 3.49 -4.07 11.29
CA ILE A 41 4.60 -3.11 11.47
C ILE A 41 4.68 -2.15 10.28
N GLU A 42 4.56 -2.67 9.06
CA GLU A 42 4.65 -1.85 7.85
C GLU A 42 3.47 -0.88 7.73
N ILE A 43 2.24 -1.34 8.02
CA ILE A 43 1.05 -0.50 7.98
C ILE A 43 1.14 0.63 9.03
N GLU A 44 1.62 0.33 10.23
CA GLU A 44 1.85 1.35 11.26
C GLU A 44 2.90 2.38 10.81
N ARG A 45 3.96 1.94 10.10
CA ARG A 45 4.95 2.85 9.50
C ARG A 45 4.31 3.75 8.46
N LEU A 46 3.54 3.20 7.52
CA LEU A 46 2.86 3.95 6.46
C LEU A 46 1.86 4.97 7.02
N ILE A 47 1.15 4.60 8.08
CA ILE A 47 0.23 5.50 8.79
C ILE A 47 1.01 6.68 9.39
N LYS A 48 2.14 6.40 10.04
CA LYS A 48 2.99 7.43 10.66
C LYS A 48 3.61 8.36 9.61
N GLU A 49 3.98 7.83 8.45
CA GLU A 49 4.54 8.56 7.32
C GLU A 49 3.46 9.34 6.53
N GLY A 50 2.17 9.05 6.78
CA GLY A 50 1.05 9.68 6.07
C GLY A 50 0.83 9.14 4.66
N GLU A 51 1.51 8.05 4.29
CA GLU A 51 1.43 7.41 2.97
C GLU A 51 0.29 6.39 2.87
N TRP A 52 -0.35 6.06 4.00
CA TRP A 52 -1.41 5.06 4.07
C TRP A 52 -2.72 5.49 3.38
N ASP A 53 -3.03 6.79 3.34
CA ASP A 53 -4.37 7.26 2.97
C ASP A 53 -4.57 7.32 1.44
N ASN A 54 -5.15 6.26 0.86
CA ASN A 54 -5.41 6.17 -0.57
C ASN A 54 -6.92 6.20 -0.86
N LYS A 55 -7.37 7.31 -1.47
CA LYS A 55 -8.77 7.57 -1.79
C LYS A 55 -9.43 6.54 -2.70
N GLU A 56 -8.66 5.81 -3.51
CA GLU A 56 -9.20 4.80 -4.44
C GLU A 56 -9.55 3.48 -3.75
N PHE A 57 -8.92 3.16 -2.61
CA PHE A 57 -8.97 1.82 -2.01
C PHE A 57 -9.47 1.80 -0.57
N ILE A 58 -10.16 2.84 -0.12
CA ILE A 58 -10.65 3.03 1.26
C ILE A 58 -11.33 1.76 1.82
N LYS A 59 -12.29 1.18 1.09
CA LYS A 59 -13.03 -0.02 1.54
C LYS A 59 -12.12 -1.25 1.75
N MET A 60 -11.11 -1.42 0.92
CA MET A 60 -10.15 -2.52 1.05
C MET A 60 -9.20 -2.27 2.23
N GLN A 61 -8.78 -1.03 2.44
CA GLN A 61 -7.94 -0.64 3.57
C GLN A 61 -8.68 -0.84 4.90
N GLU A 62 -9.94 -0.42 5.00
CA GLU A 62 -10.76 -0.64 6.19
C GLU A 62 -10.91 -2.13 6.54
N LYS A 63 -11.23 -2.96 5.53
CA LYS A 63 -11.33 -4.42 5.71
C LYS A 63 -10.00 -5.03 6.15
N LEU A 64 -8.88 -4.57 5.59
CA LEU A 64 -7.55 -5.05 5.96
C LEU A 64 -7.21 -4.69 7.41
N LEU A 65 -7.50 -3.46 7.84
CA LEU A 65 -7.30 -3.01 9.21
C LEU A 65 -8.15 -3.82 10.21
N GLU A 66 -9.39 -4.14 9.84
CA GLU A 66 -10.27 -5.01 10.63
C GLU A 66 -9.68 -6.42 10.78
N GLN A 67 -9.24 -7.03 9.68
CA GLN A 67 -8.61 -8.36 9.70
C GLN A 67 -7.33 -8.40 10.53
N LEU A 68 -6.53 -7.33 10.47
CA LEU A 68 -5.29 -7.19 11.22
C LEU A 68 -5.52 -6.71 12.67
N GLN A 69 -6.76 -6.38 13.04
CA GLN A 69 -7.14 -5.85 14.35
C GLN A 69 -6.40 -4.54 14.73
N ILE A 70 -6.04 -3.73 13.74
CA ILE A 70 -5.37 -2.45 13.93
C ILE A 70 -6.43 -1.40 14.21
N LYS A 71 -6.36 -0.74 15.38
CA LYS A 71 -7.25 0.38 15.70
C LYS A 71 -6.73 1.65 15.01
N TYR A 72 -7.24 1.91 13.81
CA TYR A 72 -6.97 3.12 13.06
C TYR A 72 -8.24 3.94 12.88
N ASN A 73 -8.22 5.22 13.27
CA ASN A 73 -9.33 6.13 13.05
C ASN A 73 -8.93 7.15 11.97
N PRO A 74 -9.35 6.98 10.71
CA PRO A 74 -8.93 7.86 9.61
C PRO A 74 -9.30 9.33 9.88
N ILE A 75 -10.43 9.56 10.55
CA ILE A 75 -10.93 10.90 10.91
C ILE A 75 -10.00 11.61 11.89
N GLY A 76 -9.37 10.87 12.81
CA GLY A 76 -8.46 11.45 13.80
C GLY A 76 -7.16 11.97 13.18
N ASN A 77 -6.65 11.28 12.17
CA ASN A 77 -5.38 11.61 11.55
C ASN A 77 -5.46 12.81 10.60
N GLU A 78 -6.54 12.97 9.83
CA GLU A 78 -6.76 14.21 9.07
C GLU A 78 -6.84 15.43 10.01
N VAL A 79 -7.54 15.31 11.13
CA VAL A 79 -7.66 16.39 12.13
C VAL A 79 -6.31 16.72 12.77
N ILE A 80 -5.50 15.71 13.10
CA ILE A 80 -4.16 15.90 13.67
C ILE A 80 -3.22 16.52 12.62
N LEU A 81 -3.24 16.04 11.38
CA LEU A 81 -2.43 16.57 10.29
C LEU A 81 -2.79 18.03 9.96
N GLU A 82 -4.07 18.37 9.90
CA GLU A 82 -4.55 19.74 9.69
C GLU A 82 -4.27 20.66 10.88
N LYS A 83 -4.17 20.12 12.10
CA LYS A 83 -3.73 20.88 13.28
C LYS A 83 -2.23 21.17 13.22
N VAL A 84 -1.40 20.16 12.92
CA VAL A 84 0.06 20.31 12.76
C VAL A 84 0.40 21.28 11.62
N LYS A 85 -0.28 21.20 10.48
CA LYS A 85 -0.10 22.15 9.37
C LYS A 85 -0.42 23.59 9.74
N ARG A 86 -1.41 23.82 10.62
CA ARG A 86 -1.75 25.16 11.13
C ARG A 86 -0.66 25.70 12.04
N GLU A 87 -0.19 24.89 12.98
CA GLU A 87 0.89 25.28 13.91
C GLU A 87 2.20 25.61 13.18
N ILE A 88 2.51 24.93 12.07
CA ILE A 88 3.68 25.24 11.24
C ILE A 88 3.52 26.55 10.45
N ARG A 89 2.28 26.94 10.07
CA ARG A 89 2.02 28.19 9.31
C ARG A 89 2.02 29.45 10.18
N GLU A 90 1.91 29.29 11.50
CA GLU A 90 1.89 30.40 12.46
C GLU A 90 3.29 30.77 13.01
N ILE A 91 4.34 30.11 12.51
CA ILE A 91 5.78 30.40 12.77
C ILE A 91 6.37 31.14 11.57
#